data_AF-A0A3D5D2G8-F1
#
_entry.id   AF-A0A3D5D2G8-F1
#
_cell.length_a   1.000
_cell.length_b   1.000
_cell.length_c   1.000
_cell.angle_alpha   90.00
_cell.angle_beta   90.00
_cell.angle_gamma   90.00
#
_symmetry.space_group_name_H-M   'P 1'
#
loop_
_entity.id
_entity.type
_entity.pdbx_description
1 polymer ?
#
loop_
_entity_poly.entity_id
_entity_poly.type
_entity_poly.pdbx_seq_one_letter_code
_entity_poly.pdbx_strand_id
1 'polypeptide(L)' 'MKIFLVQDGEPDGPFTEEEIRAQLKSGELDAGTFATVEGMAEWKPVT' A
#
# COMPACT_ATOMS: atom_id res chain seq x y z
N MET A 1 11.24 -5.25 4.02
CA MET A 1 10.85 -3.91 3.51
C MET A 1 9.49 -3.61 4.11
N LYS A 2 9.28 -2.43 4.70
CA LYS A 2 8.00 -2.04 5.31
C LYS A 2 7.26 -1.13 4.33
N ILE A 3 6.07 -1.54 3.93
CA ILE A 3 5.21 -0.83 3.00
C ILE A 3 4.04 -0.25 3.78
N PHE A 4 3.69 1.00 3.53
CA PHE A 4 2.50 1.63 4.08
C PHE A 4 1.52 1.86 2.96
N LEU A 5 0.26 1.59 3.21
CA LEU A 5 -0.84 1.89 2.31
C LEU A 5 -1.57 3.13 2.81
N VAL A 6 -2.22 3.86 1.93
CA VAL A 6 -3.16 4.90 2.31
C VAL A 6 -4.40 4.73 1.47
N GLN A 7 -5.53 4.51 2.15
CA GLN A 7 -6.86 4.44 1.57
C GLN A 7 -7.67 5.57 2.20
N ASP A 8 -8.29 6.40 1.37
CA ASP A 8 -9.12 7.53 1.82
C ASP A 8 -8.41 8.58 2.71
N GLY A 9 -7.07 8.59 2.71
CA GLY A 9 -6.26 9.53 3.49
C GLY A 9 -5.77 9.00 4.84
N GLU A 10 -6.16 7.78 5.23
CA GLU A 10 -5.67 7.13 6.45
C GLU A 10 -4.55 6.14 6.13
N PRO A 11 -3.34 6.35 6.68
CA PRO A 11 -2.21 5.45 6.43
C PRO A 11 -2.35 4.17 7.27
N ASP A 12 -2.25 3.03 6.60
CA ASP A 12 -2.30 1.69 7.16
C ASP A 12 -0.97 0.94 6.94
N GLY A 13 -0.63 0.02 7.85
CA GLY A 13 0.63 -0.75 7.85
C GLY A 13 1.46 -0.58 9.13
N PRO A 14 2.73 -1.02 9.12
CA PRO A 14 3.50 -1.49 7.98
C PRO A 14 3.17 -2.92 7.53
N PHE A 15 3.08 -3.10 6.21
CA PHE A 15 2.91 -4.38 5.53
C PHE A 15 4.21 -4.90 4.92
N THR A 16 4.22 -6.19 4.66
CA THR A 16 5.23 -6.87 3.84
C THR A 16 4.83 -6.90 2.37
N GLU A 17 5.79 -7.11 1.47
CA GLU A 17 5.51 -7.24 0.03
C GLU A 17 4.52 -8.38 -0.27
N GLU A 18 4.60 -9.49 0.47
CA GLU A 18 3.68 -10.63 0.33
C GLU A 18 2.25 -10.25 0.72
N GLU A 19 2.05 -9.48 1.78
CA GLU A 19 0.72 -9.00 2.20
C GLU A 19 0.12 -8.04 1.18
N ILE A 20 0.90 -7.08 0.67
CA ILE A 20 0.44 -6.17 -0.40
C ILE A 20 0.05 -6.97 -1.64
N ARG A 21 0.85 -7.97 -2.01
CA ARG A 21 0.57 -8.83 -3.16
C ARG A 21 -0.67 -9.70 -2.94
N ALA A 22 -0.91 -10.15 -1.71
CA ALA A 22 -2.13 -10.86 -1.34
C ALA A 22 -3.36 -9.94 -1.43
N GLN A 23 -3.28 -8.71 -0.92
CA GLN A 23 -4.37 -7.73 -1.00
C GLN A 23 -4.66 -7.30 -2.45
N LEU A 24 -3.63 -7.07 -3.27
CA LEU A 24 -3.76 -6.82 -4.72
C LEU A 24 -4.50 -7.97 -5.41
N LYS A 25 -4.16 -9.22 -5.05
CA LYS A 25 -4.78 -10.41 -5.62
C LYS A 25 -6.20 -10.65 -5.08
N SER A 26 -6.47 -10.24 -3.84
CA SER A 26 -7.78 -10.29 -3.20
C SER A 26 -8.74 -9.27 -3.82
N GLY A 27 -8.20 -8.19 -4.42
CA GLY A 27 -8.99 -7.05 -4.92
C GLY A 27 -9.40 -6.09 -3.81
N GLU A 28 -8.67 -6.12 -2.68
CA GLU A 28 -8.92 -5.26 -1.50
C GLU A 28 -8.33 -3.84 -1.69
N LEU A 29 -7.49 -3.68 -2.71
CA LEU A 29 -6.85 -2.42 -3.07
C LEU A 29 -7.53 -1.82 -4.30
N ASP A 30 -8.27 -0.75 -4.08
CA ASP A 30 -8.89 0.04 -5.13
C ASP A 30 -7.89 1.01 -5.80
N ALA A 31 -8.29 1.56 -6.96
CA ALA A 31 -7.50 2.55 -7.70
C ALA A 31 -7.21 3.86 -6.97
N GLY A 32 -7.90 4.13 -5.85
CA GLY A 32 -7.61 5.23 -4.94
C GLY A 32 -6.52 4.93 -3.91
N THR A 33 -6.00 3.70 -3.89
CA THR A 33 -5.01 3.29 -2.90
C THR A 33 -3.61 3.68 -3.35
N PHE A 34 -2.84 4.25 -2.43
CA PHE A 34 -1.41 4.51 -2.65
C PHE A 34 -0.57 3.70 -1.67
N ALA A 35 0.63 3.36 -2.09
CA ALA A 35 1.64 2.68 -1.31
C ALA A 35 2.91 3.53 -1.22
N THR A 36 3.56 3.55 -0.06
CA THR A 36 4.93 4.05 0.10
C THR A 36 5.75 3.02 0.87
N VAL A 37 7.07 3.17 0.84
CA VAL A 37 7.99 2.32 1.62
C VAL A 37 8.69 3.18 2.67
N GLU A 38 9.02 2.58 3.81
CA GLU A 38 9.76 3.27 4.88
C GLU A 38 11.05 3.90 4.31
N GLY A 39 11.14 5.24 4.37
CA GLY A 39 12.26 6.01 3.83
C GLY A 39 12.04 6.60 2.42
N MET A 40 10.93 6.30 1.74
CA MET A 40 10.49 7.04 0.56
C MET A 40 9.50 8.14 0.95
N ALA A 41 9.75 9.36 0.47
CA ALA A 41 8.86 10.50 0.66
C ALA A 41 7.66 10.51 -0.32
N GLU A 42 7.66 9.60 -1.30
CA GLU A 42 6.68 9.58 -2.39
C GLU A 42 5.75 8.38 -2.28
N TRP A 43 4.45 8.67 -2.31
CA TRP A 43 3.39 7.68 -2.42
C TRP A 43 3.15 7.35 -3.90
N LYS A 44 3.01 6.06 -4.21
CA LYS A 44 2.76 5.57 -5.56
C LYS A 44 1.44 4.80 -5.60
N PRO A 45 0.61 4.99 -6.65
CA PRO A 45 -0.61 4.19 -6.79
C PRO A 45 -0.25 2.70 -6.89
N VAL A 46 -1.09 1.83 -6.32
CA VAL A 46 -0.86 0.37 -6.33
C VAL A 46 -1.33 -0.32 -7.62
N THR A 47 -2.04 0.41 -8.50
CA THR A 47 -2.60 -0.08 -9.78
C THR A 47 -1.66 0.03 -10.96
#